data_AF-A0A5G2QB84-F1
#
_entry.id   AF-A0A5G2QB84-F1
#
_cell.length_a   1.000
_cell.length_b   1.000
_cell.length_c   1.000
_cell.angle_alpha   90.00
_cell.angle_beta   90.00
_cell.angle_gamma   90.00
#
_symmetry.space_group_name_H-M   'P 1'
#
loop_
_entity.id
_entity.type
_entity.pdbx_description
1 polymer ?
#
loop_
_entity_poly.entity_id
_entity_poly.type
_entity_poly.pdbx_seq_one_letter_code
_entity_poly.pdbx_strand_id
1 'polypeptide(L)'
;MKKHESNIRDLWDNIKWANPCIIGIPEGEEKEKGIENIFEEIMAENFPNLKKADIKIQEAQRAPNKLNPNRPTSRHITIKMAKVKDKERILKAAREKQRGNHKGNPTGLSAGFSTEILWARGEWQDIFKVLKGKNVQPRIFYPARIPFKIEEK
;
A
#
# COMPACT_ATOMS: atom_id res chain seq x y z
N MET A 1 -26.91 13.08 8.70
CA MET A 1 -25.47 13.44 8.85
C MET A 1 -24.51 12.29 8.46
N LYS A 2 -24.64 11.07 9.02
CA LYS A 2 -23.73 9.92 8.73
C LYS A 2 -23.49 9.58 7.25
N LYS A 3 -24.48 9.78 6.38
CA LYS A 3 -24.37 9.49 4.92
C LYS A 3 -23.46 10.48 4.18
N HIS A 4 -23.37 11.72 4.68
CA HIS A 4 -22.58 12.77 4.03
C HIS A 4 -21.09 12.65 4.38
N GLU A 5 -20.79 12.29 5.64
CA GLU A 5 -19.44 11.98 6.12
C GLU A 5 -18.87 10.74 5.43
N SER A 6 -19.67 9.68 5.27
CA SER A 6 -19.27 8.49 4.50
C SER A 6 -19.04 8.77 3.02
N ASN A 7 -19.85 9.63 2.38
CA ASN A 7 -19.60 10.03 0.98
C ASN A 7 -18.31 10.85 0.82
N ILE A 8 -18.04 11.82 1.70
CA ILE A 8 -16.80 12.62 1.66
C ILE A 8 -15.59 11.72 1.95
N ARG A 9 -15.73 10.73 2.83
CA ARG A 9 -14.72 9.72 3.14
C ARG A 9 -14.46 8.79 1.96
N ASP A 10 -15.50 8.23 1.34
CA ASP A 10 -15.35 7.37 0.16
C ASP A 10 -14.75 8.15 -1.01
N LEU A 11 -15.01 9.46 -1.12
CA LEU A 11 -14.37 10.34 -2.09
C LEU A 11 -12.89 10.55 -1.76
N TRP A 12 -12.56 10.85 -0.50
CA TRP A 12 -11.18 11.02 -0.04
C TRP A 12 -10.36 9.73 -0.12
N ASP A 13 -10.97 8.59 0.19
CA ASP A 13 -10.36 7.27 0.09
C ASP A 13 -10.32 6.79 -1.38
N ASN A 14 -11.17 7.30 -2.29
CA ASN A 14 -11.03 7.16 -3.75
C ASN A 14 -9.91 8.06 -4.31
N ILE A 15 -9.78 9.29 -3.81
CA ILE A 15 -8.72 10.23 -4.24
C ILE A 15 -7.36 9.80 -3.71
N LYS A 16 -7.29 9.38 -2.43
CA LYS A 16 -6.12 8.75 -1.80
C LYS A 16 -5.99 7.27 -2.13
N TRP A 17 -6.87 6.72 -2.96
CA TRP A 17 -6.90 5.30 -3.26
C TRP A 17 -5.49 4.82 -3.46
N ALA A 18 -5.06 3.93 -2.57
CA ALA A 18 -3.90 3.06 -2.66
C ALA A 18 -2.64 3.65 -3.34
N ASN A 19 -2.25 4.89 -3.03
CA ASN A 19 -0.90 5.36 -3.40
C ASN A 19 0.12 4.34 -2.86
N PRO A 20 1.07 3.86 -3.68
CA PRO A 20 2.06 2.91 -3.21
C PRO A 20 2.87 3.58 -2.10
N CYS A 21 2.95 2.89 -0.97
CA CYS A 21 3.74 3.29 0.18
C CYS A 21 4.95 2.37 0.26
N ILE A 22 6.14 2.97 0.24
CA ILE A 22 7.39 2.27 0.52
C ILE A 22 7.68 2.35 2.01
N ILE A 23 8.00 1.21 2.60
CA ILE A 23 8.35 1.04 4.00
C ILE A 23 9.76 0.46 4.08
N GLY A 24 10.57 0.95 5.02
CA GLY A 24 11.91 0.41 5.29
C GLY A 24 13.08 1.20 4.69
N ILE A 25 12.81 2.34 4.05
CA ILE A 25 13.88 3.21 3.52
C ILE A 25 14.44 4.08 4.65
N PRO A 26 15.77 4.08 4.89
CA PRO A 26 16.41 4.98 5.84
C PRO A 26 16.07 6.45 5.60
N GLU A 27 16.04 7.25 6.67
CA GLU A 27 15.88 8.71 6.56
C GLU A 27 17.17 9.30 5.97
N GLY A 28 17.05 10.24 5.03
CA GLY A 28 18.19 10.97 4.46
C GLY A 28 18.72 10.44 3.12
N GLU A 29 18.45 9.19 2.75
CA GLU A 29 18.86 8.61 1.45
C GLU A 29 18.32 9.40 0.24
N GLU A 30 17.20 10.07 0.46
CA GLU A 30 16.47 10.88 -0.52
C GLU A 30 17.19 12.18 -0.86
N LYS A 31 18.06 12.68 0.02
CA LYS A 31 18.77 13.95 -0.19
C LYS A 31 19.84 13.82 -1.28
N GLU A 32 20.41 12.64 -1.45
CA GLU A 32 21.48 12.39 -2.41
C GLU A 32 20.93 12.07 -3.80
N LYS A 33 19.89 11.23 -3.87
CA LYS A 33 19.38 10.69 -5.14
C LYS A 33 18.00 11.21 -5.53
N GLY A 34 17.24 11.79 -4.60
CA GLY A 34 15.82 12.05 -4.80
C GLY A 34 14.95 10.80 -4.60
N ILE A 35 13.69 11.03 -4.23
CA ILE A 35 12.74 9.95 -3.91
C ILE A 35 12.36 9.13 -5.16
N GLU A 36 12.28 9.77 -6.32
CA GLU A 36 11.91 9.14 -7.58
C GLU A 36 12.94 8.09 -8.00
N ASN A 37 14.22 8.42 -7.92
CA ASN A 37 15.31 7.49 -8.22
C ASN A 37 15.32 6.28 -7.27
N ILE A 38 15.04 6.49 -5.98
CA ILE A 38 14.93 5.38 -5.02
C ILE A 38 13.78 4.45 -5.42
N PHE A 39 12.63 4.99 -5.85
CA PHE A 39 11.54 4.16 -6.33
C PHE A 39 11.93 3.38 -7.59
N GLU A 40 12.61 4.00 -8.55
CA GLU A 40 13.08 3.31 -9.75
C GLU A 40 14.07 2.17 -9.44
N GLU A 41 15.00 2.38 -8.50
CA GLU A 41 15.92 1.34 -7.99
C GLU A 41 15.12 0.17 -7.40
N ILE A 42 14.16 0.45 -6.51
CA ILE A 42 13.30 -0.58 -5.90
C ILE A 42 12.48 -1.34 -6.95
N MET A 43 11.94 -0.63 -7.94
CA MET A 43 11.18 -1.23 -9.03
C MET A 43 12.06 -2.12 -9.91
N ALA A 44 13.31 -1.72 -10.18
CA ALA A 44 14.25 -2.52 -10.96
C ALA A 44 14.70 -3.77 -10.20
N GLU A 45 15.04 -3.64 -8.92
CA GLU A 45 15.48 -4.76 -8.07
C GLU A 45 14.35 -5.75 -7.82
N ASN A 46 13.12 -5.26 -7.58
CA ASN A 46 12.03 -6.11 -7.14
C ASN A 46 11.07 -6.53 -8.25
N PHE A 47 10.85 -5.69 -9.27
CA PHE A 47 9.83 -5.91 -10.29
C PHE A 47 10.36 -5.62 -11.71
N PRO A 48 11.35 -6.37 -12.20
CA PRO A 48 11.98 -6.12 -13.51
C PRO A 48 10.96 -6.17 -14.66
N ASN A 49 9.89 -6.95 -14.52
CA ASN A 49 8.81 -7.04 -15.51
C ASN A 49 8.00 -5.75 -15.65
N LEU A 50 7.91 -4.94 -14.58
CA LEU A 50 7.16 -3.68 -14.55
C LEU A 50 7.98 -2.49 -15.07
N LYS A 51 9.32 -2.56 -15.02
CA LYS A 51 10.20 -1.49 -15.53
C LYS A 51 9.99 -1.21 -17.02
N LYS A 52 9.58 -2.21 -17.80
CA LYS A 52 9.31 -2.07 -19.24
C LYS A 52 8.10 -1.18 -19.57
N ALA A 53 7.28 -0.80 -18.59
CA ALA A 53 5.97 -0.20 -18.83
C ALA A 53 5.91 1.34 -18.84
N ASP A 54 7.03 2.07 -18.84
CA ASP A 54 7.10 3.55 -18.77
C ASP A 54 6.19 4.13 -17.67
N ILE A 55 6.49 3.75 -16.42
CA ILE A 55 5.72 4.12 -15.24
C ILE A 55 6.06 5.57 -14.87
N LYS A 56 5.06 6.46 -14.90
CA LYS A 56 5.24 7.88 -14.55
C LYS A 56 4.76 8.21 -13.14
N ILE A 57 5.67 8.78 -12.36
CA ILE A 57 5.40 9.33 -11.03
C ILE A 57 4.89 10.78 -11.21
N GLN A 58 3.87 11.15 -10.44
CA GLN A 58 3.39 12.53 -10.38
C GLN A 58 4.02 13.29 -9.20
N GLU A 59 4.14 12.62 -8.06
CA GLU A 59 4.66 13.20 -6.83
C GLU A 59 5.16 12.08 -5.93
N ALA A 60 6.26 12.29 -5.22
CA ALA A 60 6.72 11.35 -4.21
C ALA A 60 7.24 12.12 -2.99
N GLN A 61 6.78 11.73 -1.80
CA GLN A 61 7.13 12.44 -0.56
C GLN A 61 7.09 11.52 0.66
N ARG A 62 7.87 11.88 1.69
CA ARG A 62 7.79 11.24 3.01
C ARG A 62 6.51 11.67 3.72
N ALA A 63 5.79 10.68 4.25
CA ALA A 63 4.59 10.89 5.05
C ALA A 63 4.79 10.30 6.46
N PRO A 64 4.51 11.08 7.53
CA PRO A 64 4.16 12.50 7.55
C PRO A 64 5.36 13.44 7.27
N ASN A 65 5.10 14.67 6.81
CA ASN A 65 6.15 15.63 6.41
C ASN A 65 7.10 15.99 7.56
N LYS A 66 6.61 16.00 8.81
CA LYS A 66 7.42 16.25 10.01
C LYS A 66 8.00 14.93 10.54
N LEU A 67 9.30 14.94 10.82
CA LEU A 67 9.96 13.84 11.51
C LEU A 67 9.59 13.87 13.00
N ASN A 68 9.22 12.70 13.54
CA ASN A 68 9.00 12.54 14.98
C ASN A 68 10.25 11.88 15.59
N PRO A 69 11.01 12.58 16.46
CA PRO A 69 12.24 12.05 17.03
C PRO A 69 12.03 10.82 17.93
N ASN A 70 10.82 10.66 18.50
CA ASN A 70 10.50 9.52 19.37
C ASN A 70 10.17 8.24 18.59
N ARG A 71 10.09 8.29 17.26
CA ARG A 71 9.74 7.14 16.42
C ARG A 71 11.02 6.45 15.94
N PRO A 72 11.29 5.19 16.35
CA PRO A 72 12.49 4.46 15.94
C PRO A 72 12.42 3.96 14.49
N THR A 73 11.22 3.97 13.89
CA THR A 73 11.01 3.54 12.50
C THR A 73 11.09 4.74 11.55
N SER A 74 11.71 4.52 10.39
CA SER A 74 11.71 5.53 9.32
C SER A 74 10.29 5.82 8.82
N ARG A 75 10.06 7.04 8.36
CA ARG A 75 8.76 7.43 7.79
C ARG A 75 8.53 6.72 6.47
N HIS A 76 7.27 6.52 6.12
CA HIS A 76 6.94 5.89 4.85
C HIS A 76 7.06 6.90 3.72
N ILE A 77 7.40 6.43 2.53
CA ILE A 77 7.35 7.25 1.31
C ILE A 77 6.02 6.97 0.63
N THR A 78 5.24 8.00 0.34
CA THR A 78 4.01 7.91 -0.43
C THR A 78 4.27 8.36 -1.86
N ILE A 79 3.89 7.53 -2.82
CA ILE A 79 4.06 7.81 -4.24
C ILE A 79 2.69 8.04 -4.88
N LYS A 80 2.54 9.17 -5.54
CA LYS A 80 1.37 9.51 -6.34
C LYS A 80 1.68 9.15 -7.79
N MET A 81 0.93 8.20 -8.33
CA MET A 81 1.09 7.74 -9.71
C MET A 81 0.28 8.63 -10.66
N ALA A 82 0.79 8.89 -11.86
CA ALA A 82 0.04 9.61 -12.88
C ALA A 82 -1.14 8.78 -13.43
N LYS A 83 -0.96 7.45 -13.51
CA LYS A 83 -1.97 6.51 -14.02
C LYS A 83 -2.40 5.53 -12.94
N VAL A 84 -3.71 5.37 -12.80
CA VAL A 84 -4.34 4.40 -11.90
C VAL A 84 -3.96 2.95 -12.22
N LYS A 85 -3.91 2.58 -13.51
CA LYS A 85 -3.59 1.22 -13.95
C LYS A 85 -2.19 0.78 -13.50
N ASP A 86 -1.22 1.68 -13.52
CA ASP A 86 0.16 1.39 -13.12
C ASP A 86 0.23 1.14 -11.62
N LYS A 87 -0.50 1.94 -10.84
CA LYS A 87 -0.66 1.77 -9.40
C LYS A 87 -1.18 0.39 -9.03
N GLU A 88 -2.25 -0.07 -9.68
CA GLU A 88 -2.84 -1.39 -9.43
C GLU A 88 -1.88 -2.53 -9.78
N ARG A 89 -1.15 -2.40 -10.89
CA ARG A 89 -0.15 -3.38 -11.32
C ARG A 89 0.99 -3.51 -10.31
N ILE A 90 1.53 -2.38 -9.83
CA ILE A 90 2.58 -2.36 -8.81
C ILE A 90 2.10 -3.01 -7.52
N LEU A 91 0.91 -2.63 -7.04
CA LEU A 91 0.37 -3.21 -5.80
C LEU A 91 0.03 -4.68 -5.92
N LYS A 92 -0.40 -5.14 -7.11
CA LYS A 92 -0.61 -6.56 -7.37
C LYS A 92 0.72 -7.33 -7.30
N ALA A 93 1.74 -6.84 -8.00
CA ALA A 93 3.07 -7.45 -7.98
C ALA A 93 3.68 -7.45 -6.56
N ALA A 94 3.52 -6.36 -5.81
CA ALA A 94 3.98 -6.26 -4.44
C ALA A 94 3.30 -7.27 -3.49
N ARG A 95 2.00 -7.54 -3.68
CA ARG A 95 1.28 -8.59 -2.92
C ARG A 95 1.78 -9.99 -3.26
N GLU A 96 2.08 -10.26 -4.52
CA GLU A 96 2.58 -11.55 -4.99
C GLU A 96 4.01 -11.82 -4.46
N LYS A 97 4.87 -10.79 -4.44
CA LYS A 97 6.26 -10.90 -3.94
C LYS A 97 6.37 -10.77 -2.41
N GLN A 98 5.37 -10.19 -1.73
CA GLN A 98 5.26 -9.92 -0.29
C GLN A 98 6.34 -9.01 0.33
N ARG A 99 7.64 -9.31 0.17
CA ARG A 99 8.75 -8.45 0.63
C ARG A 99 9.83 -8.37 -0.43
N GLY A 100 10.26 -7.15 -0.71
CA GLY A 100 11.41 -6.86 -1.54
C GLY A 100 12.64 -6.55 -0.70
N ASN A 101 13.77 -6.39 -1.36
CA ASN A 101 14.99 -5.84 -0.76
C ASN A 101 15.34 -4.54 -1.49
N HIS A 102 15.97 -3.61 -0.78
CA HIS A 102 16.62 -2.42 -1.33
C HIS A 102 17.98 -2.29 -0.66
N LYS A 103 19.07 -2.43 -1.41
CA LYS A 103 20.45 -2.37 -0.86
C LYS A 103 20.68 -3.28 0.37
N GLY A 104 20.08 -4.47 0.37
CA GLY A 104 20.16 -5.43 1.48
C GLY A 104 19.20 -5.17 2.65
N ASN A 105 18.46 -4.06 2.65
CA ASN A 105 17.42 -3.80 3.65
C ASN A 105 16.04 -4.32 3.20
N PRO A 106 15.28 -5.00 4.08
CA PRO A 106 13.96 -5.49 3.75
C PRO A 106 13.01 -4.31 3.50
N THR A 107 12.53 -4.19 2.27
CA THR A 107 11.69 -3.09 1.80
C THR A 107 10.34 -3.62 1.35
N GLY A 108 9.28 -3.00 1.88
CA GLY A 108 7.91 -3.36 1.58
C GLY A 108 7.22 -2.30 0.73
N LEU A 109 6.52 -2.72 -0.31
CA LEU A 109 5.56 -1.90 -1.04
C LEU A 109 4.14 -2.32 -0.64
N SER A 110 3.37 -1.37 -0.12
CA SER A 110 1.99 -1.61 0.29
C SER A 110 1.07 -0.50 -0.18
N ALA A 111 -0.24 -0.72 -0.09
CA ALA A 111 -1.21 0.34 -0.36
C ALA A 111 -1.34 1.23 0.87
N GLY A 112 -1.26 2.55 0.70
CA GLY A 112 -1.67 3.50 1.72
C GLY A 112 -3.16 3.35 2.03
N PHE A 113 -3.49 3.14 3.31
CA PHE A 113 -4.86 3.11 3.81
C PHE A 113 -5.03 4.19 4.90
N SER A 114 -6.23 4.75 5.02
CA SER A 114 -6.60 5.57 6.17
C SER A 114 -6.61 4.73 7.45
N THR A 115 -6.41 5.38 8.60
CA THR A 115 -6.40 4.72 9.93
C THR A 115 -7.69 3.96 10.19
N GLU A 116 -8.83 4.49 9.75
CA GLU A 116 -10.15 3.87 9.91
C GLU A 116 -10.33 2.63 9.03
N ILE A 117 -9.80 2.61 7.79
CA ILE A 117 -9.79 1.39 6.96
C ILE A 117 -8.84 0.34 7.55
N LEU A 118 -7.69 0.76 8.05
CA LEU A 118 -6.77 -0.15 8.74
C LEU A 118 -7.44 -0.78 9.95
N TRP A 119 -8.19 0.01 10.71
CA TRP A 119 -8.92 -0.49 11.87
C TRP A 119 -10.04 -1.47 11.48
N ALA A 120 -10.91 -1.09 10.54
CA ALA A 120 -11.97 -1.97 10.03
C ALA A 120 -11.43 -3.26 9.42
N ARG A 121 -10.28 -3.21 8.73
CA ARG A 121 -9.58 -4.41 8.22
C ARG A 121 -8.97 -5.25 9.33
N GLY A 122 -8.56 -4.62 10.44
CA GLY A 122 -8.11 -5.28 11.65
C GLY A 122 -9.22 -6.11 12.31
N GLU A 123 -10.43 -5.57 12.40
CA GLU A 123 -11.59 -6.29 12.96
C GLU A 123 -11.92 -7.57 12.19
N TRP A 124 -11.64 -7.58 10.89
CA TRP A 124 -11.81 -8.77 10.06
C TRP A 124 -10.74 -9.86 10.27
N GLN A 125 -9.64 -9.61 10.99
CA GLN A 125 -8.54 -10.57 11.13
C GLN A 125 -8.98 -11.89 11.77
N ASP A 126 -9.81 -11.83 12.81
CA ASP A 126 -10.25 -13.04 13.51
C ASP A 126 -11.21 -13.87 12.64
N ILE A 127 -12.11 -13.19 11.89
CA ILE A 127 -12.97 -13.83 10.90
C ILE A 127 -12.13 -14.46 9.77
N PHE A 128 -11.04 -13.80 9.35
CA PHE A 128 -10.09 -14.32 8.37
C PHE A 128 -9.43 -15.63 8.82
N LYS A 129 -9.04 -15.73 10.10
CA LYS A 129 -8.46 -16.96 10.67
C LYS A 129 -9.47 -18.10 10.64
N VAL A 130 -10.72 -17.84 11.04
CA VAL A 130 -11.80 -18.84 11.03
C VAL A 130 -12.10 -19.32 9.61
N LEU A 131 -12.22 -18.40 8.64
CA LEU A 131 -12.50 -18.76 7.24
C LEU A 131 -11.37 -19.59 6.61
N LYS A 132 -10.10 -19.26 6.90
CA LYS A 132 -8.95 -20.07 6.47
C LYS A 132 -8.96 -21.47 7.09
N GLY A 133 -9.35 -21.60 8.35
CA GLY A 133 -9.51 -22.90 9.02
C GLY A 133 -10.59 -23.79 8.39
N LYS A 134 -11.57 -23.19 7.71
CA LYS A 134 -12.63 -23.91 6.97
C LYS A 134 -12.30 -24.13 5.49
N ASN A 135 -11.03 -24.03 5.09
CA ASN A 135 -10.56 -24.10 3.69
C ASN A 135 -11.21 -23.09 2.73
N VAL A 136 -11.82 -22.02 3.24
CA VAL A 136 -12.26 -20.89 2.42
C VAL A 136 -11.05 -19.99 2.19
N GLN A 137 -10.91 -19.46 0.96
CA GLN A 137 -9.90 -18.44 0.65
C GLN A 137 -10.54 -17.04 0.66
N PRO A 138 -10.70 -16.41 1.85
CA PRO A 138 -11.31 -15.09 1.93
C PRO A 138 -10.45 -14.04 1.24
N ARG A 139 -11.11 -13.11 0.55
CA ARG A 139 -10.46 -11.92 -0.05
C ARG A 139 -11.11 -10.67 0.53
N ILE A 140 -10.29 -9.74 1.04
CA ILE A 140 -10.77 -8.42 1.46
C ILE A 140 -10.85 -7.51 0.24
N PHE A 141 -12.06 -7.10 -0.09
CA PHE A 141 -12.34 -6.07 -1.06
C PHE A 141 -12.37 -4.69 -0.40
N TYR A 142 -12.14 -3.66 -1.21
CA TYR A 142 -12.21 -2.29 -0.76
C TYR A 142 -13.66 -1.91 -0.35
N PRO A 143 -13.83 -1.03 0.66
CA PRO A 143 -12.79 -0.55 1.57
C PRO A 143 -12.37 -1.59 2.61
N ALA A 144 -13.33 -2.31 3.19
CA ALA A 144 -13.13 -3.41 4.14
C ALA A 144 -14.33 -4.38 4.07
N ARG A 145 -14.51 -5.06 2.94
CA ARG A 145 -15.63 -6.02 2.71
C ARG A 145 -15.09 -7.41 2.43
N ILE A 146 -15.74 -8.44 2.96
CA ILE A 146 -15.42 -9.85 2.67
C ILE A 146 -16.65 -10.51 2.04
N PRO A 147 -16.67 -10.71 0.72
CA PRO A 147 -17.64 -11.60 0.12
C PRO A 147 -17.22 -13.04 0.39
N PHE A 148 -18.15 -13.84 0.89
CA PHE A 148 -18.03 -15.29 0.98
C PHE A 148 -19.34 -15.91 0.51
N LYS A 149 -19.27 -17.11 -0.07
CA LYS A 149 -20.44 -17.89 -0.44
C LYS A 149 -20.71 -18.88 0.70
N ILE A 150 -21.95 -18.95 1.15
CA ILE A 150 -22.44 -20.02 2.02
C ILE A 150 -23.09 -21.02 1.08
N GLU A 151 -22.52 -22.22 0.96
CA GLU A 151 -23.25 -23.34 0.36
C GLU A 151 -24.17 -23.88 1.46
N GLU A 152 -25.46 -23.58 1.36
CA GLU A 152 -26.48 -24.25 2.16
C GLU A 152 -26.57 -25.71 1.68
N LYS A 153 -26.54 -26.63 2.64
CA LYS A 153 -26.54 -28.06 2.42
C LYS A 153 -27.94 -28.63 2.55
#